data_AF-A0A258SBX8-F1
#
_entry.id   AF-A0A258SBX8-F1
#
_cell.length_a   1.000
_cell.length_b   1.000
_cell.length_c   1.000
_cell.angle_alpha   90.00
_cell.angle_beta   90.00
_cell.angle_gamma   90.00
#
_symmetry.space_group_name_H-M   'P 1'
#
loop_
_entity.id
_entity.type
_entity.pdbx_description
1 polymer ?
#
loop_
_entity_poly.entity_id
_entity_poly.type
_entity_poly.pdbx_seq_one_letter_code
_entity_poly.pdbx_strand_id
1 'polypeptide(L)'
;MQPVTAREVVARQEPEIALAAAEARIAWILDHPHMSGWLKTVLRSTAGCDPIALQNDLDMLRHLIMPRVAAQIEIQVAAASIG
;
A
#
# COMPACT_ATOMS: atom_id res chain seq x y z
N MET A 1 -28.98 -10.46 -27.99
CA MET A 1 -28.17 -10.64 -26.77
C MET A 1 -26.73 -10.78 -27.21
N GLN A 2 -25.92 -9.71 -27.09
CA GLN A 2 -24.51 -9.78 -27.50
C GLN A 2 -23.71 -10.59 -26.47
N PRO A 3 -22.76 -11.44 -26.90
CA PRO A 3 -21.90 -12.16 -25.98
C PRO A 3 -20.87 -11.18 -25.40
N VAL A 4 -20.95 -10.97 -24.08
CA VAL A 4 -19.92 -10.33 -23.25
C VAL A 4 -18.61 -11.06 -23.54
N THR A 5 -17.62 -10.35 -24.08
CA THR A 5 -16.35 -10.97 -24.47
C THR A 5 -15.56 -11.32 -23.22
N ALA A 6 -14.76 -12.41 -23.26
CA ALA A 6 -13.98 -12.90 -22.12
C ALA A 6 -13.05 -11.87 -21.45
N ARG A 7 -12.84 -10.70 -22.08
CA ARG A 7 -12.10 -9.55 -21.51
C ARG A 7 -12.91 -8.71 -20.52
N GLU A 8 -14.24 -8.75 -20.56
CA GLU A 8 -15.11 -8.09 -19.57
C GLU A 8 -15.28 -8.94 -18.29
N VAL A 9 -14.87 -10.21 -18.33
CA VAL A 9 -14.81 -11.13 -17.18
C VAL A 9 -13.43 -11.08 -16.50
N VAL A 10 -12.75 -9.93 -16.52
CA VAL A 10 -11.84 -9.62 -15.41
C VAL A 10 -12.75 -9.34 -14.24
N ALA A 11 -13.18 -10.42 -13.59
CA ALA A 11 -14.25 -10.45 -12.61
C ALA A 11 -14.12 -9.26 -11.66
N ARG A 12 -15.12 -8.38 -11.70
CA ARG A 12 -15.35 -7.43 -10.62
C ARG A 12 -15.59 -8.30 -9.39
N GLN A 13 -14.54 -8.59 -8.63
CA GLN A 13 -14.68 -9.37 -7.42
C GLN A 13 -15.65 -8.62 -6.52
N GLU A 14 -16.56 -9.34 -5.89
CA GLU A 14 -17.45 -8.77 -4.90
C GLU A 14 -16.60 -8.03 -3.86
N PRO A 15 -17.01 -6.82 -3.42
CA PRO A 15 -16.18 -5.97 -2.56
C PRO A 15 -15.72 -6.69 -1.28
N GLU A 16 -16.52 -7.64 -0.78
CA GLU A 16 -16.20 -8.51 0.35
C GLU A 16 -15.02 -9.44 0.05
N ILE A 17 -14.94 -10.00 -1.16
CA ILE A 17 -13.84 -10.86 -1.60
C ILE A 17 -12.55 -10.02 -1.72
N ALA A 18 -12.65 -8.83 -2.30
CA ALA A 18 -11.52 -7.92 -2.43
C ALA A 18 -10.99 -7.46 -1.05
N LEU A 19 -11.91 -7.15 -0.13
CA LEU A 19 -11.57 -6.80 1.25
C LEU A 19 -10.89 -7.96 1.98
N ALA A 20 -11.47 -9.16 1.96
CA ALA A 20 -10.88 -10.34 2.60
C ALA A 20 -9.47 -10.66 2.06
N ALA A 21 -9.27 -10.50 0.74
CA ALA A 21 -7.94 -10.67 0.13
C ALA A 21 -6.93 -9.61 0.61
N ALA A 22 -7.36 -8.36 0.79
CA ALA A 22 -6.52 -7.30 1.34
C ALA A 22 -6.16 -7.56 2.80
N GLU A 23 -7.13 -7.96 3.62
CA GLU A 23 -6.92 -8.32 5.03
C GLU A 23 -5.94 -9.49 5.18
N ALA A 24 -6.05 -10.52 4.33
CA ALA A 24 -5.13 -11.65 4.33
C ALA A 24 -3.68 -11.22 4.03
N ARG A 25 -3.48 -10.27 3.09
CA ARG A 25 -2.15 -9.73 2.78
C ARG A 25 -1.59 -8.90 3.94
N ILE A 26 -2.43 -8.10 4.61
CA ILE A 26 -2.02 -7.34 5.79
C ILE A 26 -1.59 -8.30 6.90
N ALA A 27 -2.38 -9.33 7.18
CA ALA A 27 -2.06 -10.36 8.18
C ALA A 27 -0.71 -11.03 7.88
N TRP A 28 -0.45 -11.37 6.61
CA TRP A 28 0.83 -11.93 6.19
C TRP A 28 2.01 -10.98 6.46
N ILE A 29 1.88 -9.68 6.16
CA ILE A 29 2.93 -8.68 6.44
C ILE A 29 3.18 -8.53 7.95
N LEU A 30 2.12 -8.57 8.75
CA LEU A 30 2.23 -8.46 10.21
C LEU A 30 3.00 -9.63 10.82
N ASP A 31 2.81 -10.84 10.28
CA ASP A 31 3.53 -12.05 10.71
C ASP A 31 4.98 -12.10 10.18
N HIS A 32 5.25 -11.50 9.01
CA HIS A 32 6.54 -11.64 8.33
C HIS A 32 7.72 -11.04 9.13
N PRO A 33 8.80 -11.81 9.43
CA PRO A 33 9.86 -11.38 10.37
C PRO A 33 10.75 -10.25 9.85
N HIS A 34 10.87 -10.09 8.54
CA HIS A 34 11.78 -9.12 7.91
C HIS A 34 11.11 -7.78 7.54
N MET A 35 9.88 -7.56 7.96
CA MET A 35 9.19 -6.28 7.75
C MET A 35 9.50 -5.31 8.87
N SER A 36 9.67 -4.03 8.52
CA SER A 36 10.05 -3.00 9.50
C SER A 36 8.99 -2.85 10.60
N GLY A 37 9.44 -2.61 11.83
CA GLY A 37 8.55 -2.37 12.96
C GLY A 37 7.60 -1.20 12.73
N TRP A 38 8.08 -0.15 12.04
CA TRP A 38 7.27 0.99 11.64
C TRP A 38 6.12 0.59 10.71
N LEU A 39 6.38 -0.19 9.66
CA LEU A 39 5.33 -0.66 8.74
C LEU A 39 4.26 -1.47 9.49
N LYS A 40 4.69 -2.40 10.35
CA LYS A 40 3.76 -3.22 11.13
C LYS A 40 2.90 -2.38 12.09
N THR A 41 3.47 -1.33 12.67
CA THR A 41 2.71 -0.40 13.53
C THR A 41 1.69 0.39 12.73
N VAL A 42 2.06 0.91 11.55
CA VAL A 42 1.11 1.60 10.66
C VAL A 42 -0.05 0.68 10.28
N LEU A 43 0.22 -0.54 9.83
CA LEU A 43 -0.82 -1.52 9.46
C LEU A 43 -1.74 -1.91 10.61
N ARG A 44 -1.22 -1.99 11.85
CA ARG A 44 -2.07 -2.21 13.03
C ARG A 44 -2.94 -1.00 13.34
N SER A 45 -2.42 0.21 13.14
CA SER A 45 -3.17 1.44 13.43
C SER A 45 -4.30 1.73 12.45
N THR A 46 -4.35 1.06 11.29
CA THR A 46 -5.46 1.25 10.33
C THR A 46 -6.71 0.46 10.69
N ALA A 47 -6.65 -0.47 11.65
CA ALA A 47 -7.79 -1.28 12.06
C ALA A 47 -8.89 -0.42 12.70
N GLY A 48 -10.09 -0.45 12.13
CA GLY A 48 -11.24 0.31 12.62
C GLY A 48 -11.25 1.80 12.21
N CYS A 49 -10.31 2.25 11.38
CA CYS A 49 -10.36 3.60 10.81
C CYS A 49 -11.50 3.74 9.80
N ASP A 50 -12.03 4.96 9.68
CA ASP A 50 -12.92 5.33 8.58
C ASP A 50 -12.18 5.18 7.24
N PRO A 51 -12.70 4.38 6.28
CA PRO A 51 -12.01 4.13 5.01
C PRO A 51 -11.74 5.40 4.19
N ILE A 52 -12.61 6.41 4.26
CA ILE A 52 -12.45 7.66 3.50
C ILE A 52 -11.32 8.50 4.10
N ALA A 53 -11.33 8.71 5.42
CA ALA A 53 -10.26 9.40 6.11
C ALA A 53 -8.91 8.70 5.90
N LEU A 54 -8.88 7.36 6.02
CA LEU A 54 -7.67 6.57 5.82
C LEU A 54 -7.14 6.70 4.38
N GLN A 55 -8.01 6.68 3.38
CA GLN A 55 -7.59 6.89 1.99
C GLN A 55 -6.94 8.27 1.80
N ASN A 56 -7.56 9.33 2.35
CA ASN A 56 -7.01 10.68 2.27
C ASN A 56 -5.63 10.78 2.95
N ASP A 57 -5.48 10.21 4.14
CA ASP A 57 -4.22 10.22 4.87
C ASP A 57 -3.12 9.46 4.11
N LEU A 58 -3.44 8.31 3.52
CA LEU A 58 -2.50 7.55 2.70
C LEU A 58 -2.08 8.32 1.44
N ASP A 59 -3.02 9.02 0.80
CA ASP A 59 -2.68 9.90 -0.32
C ASP A 59 -1.79 11.06 0.13
N MET A 60 -2.05 11.67 1.28
CA MET A 60 -1.18 12.72 1.83
C MET A 60 0.22 12.18 2.14
N LEU A 61 0.32 11.01 2.77
CA LEU A 61 1.62 10.37 3.02
C LEU A 61 2.36 10.07 1.72
N ARG A 62 1.67 9.63 0.66
CA ARG A 62 2.28 9.44 -0.65
C ARG A 62 2.84 10.75 -1.22
N HIS A 63 2.11 11.86 -1.11
CA HIS A 63 2.57 13.16 -1.62
C HIS A 63 3.67 13.82 -0.76
N LEU A 64 3.72 13.53 0.54
CA LEU A 64 4.66 14.18 1.46
C LEU A 64 5.91 13.34 1.73
N ILE A 65 5.74 12.04 2.01
CA ILE A 65 6.83 11.17 2.43
C ILE A 65 7.61 10.63 1.24
N MET A 66 6.95 10.27 0.13
CA MET A 66 7.67 9.70 -1.02
C MET A 66 8.67 10.67 -1.64
N PRO A 67 8.32 11.94 -1.91
CA PRO A 67 9.31 12.89 -2.46
C PRO A 67 10.45 13.15 -1.48
N ARG A 68 10.16 13.22 -0.18
CA ARG A 68 11.17 13.38 0.86
C ARG A 68 12.18 12.21 0.86
N VAL A 69 11.68 10.98 0.81
CA VAL A 69 12.54 9.77 0.78
C VAL A 69 13.34 9.70 -0.52
N ALA A 70 12.72 10.01 -1.67
CA ALA A 70 13.42 10.05 -2.95
C ALA A 70 14.59 11.05 -2.93
N ALA A 71 14.35 12.28 -2.48
CA ALA A 71 15.40 13.29 -2.35
C ALA A 71 16.53 12.86 -1.40
N GLN A 72 16.19 12.21 -0.28
CA GLN A 72 17.19 11.69 0.66
C GLN A 72 18.06 10.60 0.03
N ILE A 73 17.47 9.70 -0.76
CA ILE A 73 18.21 8.67 -1.49
C ILE A 73 19.14 9.31 -2.52
N GLU A 74 18.65 10.27 -3.30
CA GLU A 74 19.46 10.99 -4.30
C GLU A 74 20.68 11.67 -3.68
N ILE A 75 20.49 12.35 -2.54
CA ILE A 75 21.59 12.98 -1.78
C ILE A 75 22.64 11.93 -1.37
N GLN A 76 22.20 10.78 -0.86
CA GLN A 76 23.10 9.72 -0.40
C GLN A 76 23.87 9.07 -1.57
N VAL A 77 23.19 8.81 -2.69
CA VAL A 77 23.81 8.27 -3.91
C VAL A 77 24.83 9.25 -4.49
N ALA A 78 24.49 10.54 -4.53
CA ALA A 78 25.41 11.58 -4.99
C ALA A 78 26.65 11.64 -4.08
N ALA A 79 26.48 11.63 -2.76
CA ALA A 79 27.59 11.65 -1.80
C ALA A 79 28.53 10.44 -1.94
N ALA A 80 27.97 9.24 -2.17
CA ALA A 80 28.74 8.01 -2.36
C ALA A 80 29.51 7.96 -3.70
N SER A 81 29.17 8.82 -4.67
CA SER A 81 29.84 8.86 -5.98
C SER A 81 31.05 9.81 -6.02
N ILE A 82 31.27 10.59 -4.96
CA ILE A 82 32.31 11.64 -4.87
C ILE A 82 33.47 11.19 -3.93
N GLY A 83 33.29 10.09 -3.20
CA GLY A 83 34.32 9.47 -2.34
C GLY A 83 34.90 8.20 -2.94
#